data_AF-A0A519DY47-F1
#
_entry.id   AF-A0A519DY47-F1
#
_cell.length_a   1.000
_cell.length_b   1.000
_cell.length_c   1.000
_cell.angle_alpha   90.00
_cell.angle_beta   90.00
_cell.angle_gamma   90.00
#
_symmetry.space_group_name_H-M   'P 1'
#
loop_
_entity.id
_entity.type
_entity.pdbx_description
1 polymer ?
#
loop_
_entity_poly.entity_id
_entity_poly.type
_entity_poly.pdbx_seq_one_letter_code
_entity_poly.pdbx_strand_id
1 'polypeptide(L)'
;MKRSTRPHADTRPRPATERALPTAERAELQRQGAKAAARGDGRSGNPMDEASNLPTTTGECADLWQERKEAWQSGHEAQSKTDDGTATRSGADRTRDEH
;
A
#
# COMPACT_ATOMS: atom_id res chain seq x y z
N MET A 1 2.59 -40.34 32.12
CA MET A 1 3.82 -39.59 31.84
C MET A 1 4.08 -39.59 30.33
N LYS A 2 4.39 -38.40 29.79
CA LYS A 2 5.06 -38.04 28.51
C LYS A 2 4.55 -38.62 27.17
N ARG A 3 3.67 -37.86 26.50
CA ARG A 3 3.59 -37.81 25.03
C ARG A 3 4.34 -36.56 24.57
N SER A 4 5.59 -36.76 24.15
CA SER A 4 6.43 -35.72 23.54
C SER A 4 6.05 -35.60 22.07
N THR A 5 5.23 -34.60 21.73
CA THR A 5 5.04 -34.18 20.33
C THR A 5 5.94 -32.98 20.08
N ARG A 6 7.15 -33.23 19.59
CA ARG A 6 7.99 -32.18 19.00
C ARG A 6 7.33 -31.77 17.68
N PRO A 7 6.91 -30.50 17.49
CA PRO A 7 6.53 -30.07 16.16
C PRO A 7 7.77 -30.13 15.26
N HIS A 8 7.65 -30.80 14.13
CA HIS A 8 8.66 -30.76 13.08
C HIS A 8 8.85 -29.31 12.65
N ALA A 9 10.01 -28.75 12.95
CA ALA A 9 10.51 -27.57 12.27
C ALA A 9 10.74 -27.97 10.81
N ASP A 10 9.74 -27.68 9.97
CA ASP A 10 9.84 -27.75 8.51
C ASP A 10 10.98 -26.81 8.10
N THR A 11 12.17 -27.39 7.97
CA THR A 11 13.39 -26.71 7.53
C THR A 11 13.42 -26.83 6.02
N ARG A 12 12.41 -26.27 5.33
CA ARG A 12 12.53 -26.04 3.90
C ARG A 12 13.45 -24.83 3.71
N PRO A 13 14.48 -24.92 2.85
CA PRO A 13 15.24 -23.75 2.47
C PRO A 13 14.28 -22.74 1.83
N ARG A 14 14.08 -21.60 2.52
CA ARG A 14 13.29 -20.47 2.02
C ARG A 14 13.89 -20.02 0.68
N PRO A 15 13.12 -20.02 -0.42
CA PRO A 15 13.63 -19.54 -1.69
C PRO A 15 13.95 -18.04 -1.58
N ALA A 16 15.09 -17.62 -2.13
CA ALA A 16 15.63 -16.25 -2.07
C ALA A 16 14.73 -15.16 -2.67
N THR A 17 13.55 -15.53 -3.18
CA THR A 17 12.47 -14.63 -3.60
C THR A 17 11.75 -13.96 -2.44
N GLU A 18 11.96 -14.35 -1.18
CA GLU A 18 11.38 -13.67 -0.01
C GLU A 18 11.97 -12.27 0.27
N ARG A 19 12.98 -11.82 -0.48
CA ARG A 19 13.54 -10.47 -0.31
C ARG A 19 12.79 -9.36 -1.04
N ALA A 20 11.92 -9.70 -1.97
CA ALA A 20 11.16 -8.73 -2.76
C ALA A 20 9.67 -8.86 -2.47
N LEU A 21 8.95 -7.74 -2.50
CA LEU A 21 7.53 -7.75 -2.27
C LEU A 21 6.79 -8.56 -3.37
N PRO A 22 5.92 -9.53 -3.02
CA PRO A 22 5.15 -10.26 -4.02
C PRO A 22 4.33 -9.32 -4.91
N THR A 23 4.31 -9.55 -6.22
CA THR A 23 3.59 -8.68 -7.18
C THR A 23 2.12 -8.51 -6.84
N ALA A 24 1.46 -9.57 -6.35
CA ALA A 24 0.05 -9.51 -5.95
C ALA A 24 -0.16 -8.61 -4.72
N GLU A 25 0.75 -8.67 -3.74
CA GLU A 25 0.73 -7.81 -2.56
C GLU A 25 0.98 -6.35 -2.94
N ARG A 26 1.97 -6.10 -3.82
CA ARG A 26 2.24 -4.78 -4.38
C ARG A 26 1.01 -4.17 -5.06
N ALA A 27 0.33 -4.95 -5.92
CA ALA A 27 -0.86 -4.50 -6.62
C ALA A 27 -2.03 -4.22 -5.66
N GLU A 28 -2.17 -5.03 -4.61
CA GLU A 28 -3.19 -4.81 -3.59
C GLU A 28 -2.92 -3.53 -2.78
N LEU A 29 -1.68 -3.27 -2.38
CA LEU A 29 -1.29 -2.04 -1.69
C LEU A 29 -1.52 -0.81 -2.56
N GLN A 30 -1.19 -0.88 -3.85
CA GLN A 30 -1.51 0.17 -4.82
C GLN A 30 -3.02 0.43 -4.89
N ARG A 31 -3.85 -0.61 -4.96
CA ARG A 31 -5.32 -0.47 -4.95
C ARG A 31 -5.82 0.21 -3.67
N GLN A 32 -5.26 -0.15 -2.52
CA GLN A 32 -5.63 0.45 -1.23
C GLN A 32 -5.23 1.93 -1.16
N GLY A 33 -4.03 2.29 -1.61
CA GLY A 33 -3.60 3.68 -1.68
C GLY A 33 -4.46 4.51 -2.62
N ALA A 34 -4.77 3.97 -3.81
CA ALA A 34 -5.70 4.62 -4.75
C ALA A 34 -7.09 4.80 -4.13
N LYS A 35 -7.61 3.79 -3.44
CA LYS A 35 -8.91 3.86 -2.76
C LYS A 35 -8.93 4.90 -1.64
N ALA A 36 -7.84 5.04 -0.89
CA ALA A 36 -7.69 6.06 0.14
C ALA A 36 -7.70 7.47 -0.48
N ALA A 37 -6.90 7.70 -1.53
CA ALA A 37 -6.92 8.95 -2.28
C ALA A 37 -8.31 9.29 -2.83
N ALA A 38 -9.03 8.31 -3.39
CA ALA A 38 -10.39 8.50 -3.90
C ALA A 38 -11.41 8.91 -2.82
N ARG A 39 -11.12 8.64 -1.54
CA ARG A 39 -11.94 9.07 -0.40
C ARG A 39 -11.54 10.44 0.14
N GLY A 40 -10.45 11.02 -0.36
CA GLY A 40 -9.85 12.23 0.19
C GLY A 40 -8.96 11.97 1.41
N ASP A 41 -8.63 10.72 1.72
CA ASP A 41 -7.69 10.41 2.80
C ASP A 41 -6.29 10.87 2.39
N GLY A 42 -5.65 11.67 3.23
CA GLY A 42 -4.29 12.18 3.00
C GLY A 42 -3.22 11.10 3.13
N ARG A 43 -1.96 11.46 2.83
CA ARG A 43 -0.79 10.57 3.01
C ARG A 43 -0.62 10.08 4.46
N SER A 44 -1.13 10.84 5.43
CA SER A 44 -1.15 10.46 6.84
C SER A 44 -2.04 9.25 7.15
N GLY A 45 -2.95 8.87 6.25
CA GLY A 45 -3.77 7.66 6.36
C GLY A 45 -3.06 6.38 5.92
N ASN A 46 -1.77 6.46 5.60
CA ASN A 46 -0.98 5.29 5.22
C ASN A 46 -0.76 4.38 6.43
N PRO A 47 -1.24 3.12 6.40
CA PRO A 47 -1.07 2.19 7.52
C PRO A 47 0.40 1.87 7.81
N MET A 48 1.32 2.11 6.85
CA MET A 48 2.74 1.87 7.04
C MET A 48 3.46 2.95 7.88
N ASP A 49 2.78 4.07 8.16
CA ASP A 49 3.28 5.16 9.01
C ASP A 49 2.79 5.05 10.47
N GLU A 50 1.89 4.10 10.76
CA GLU A 50 1.40 3.81 12.11
C GLU A 50 2.51 3.21 12.99
N ALA A 51 2.72 3.77 14.19
CA ALA A 51 3.78 3.35 15.11
C ALA A 51 3.72 1.85 15.47
N SER A 52 2.50 1.31 15.59
CA SER A 52 2.24 -0.11 15.87
C SER A 52 2.66 -1.04 14.74
N ASN A 53 2.76 -0.51 13.53
CA ASN A 53 3.05 -1.25 12.31
C ASN A 53 4.52 -1.11 11.89
N LEU A 54 5.28 -0.18 12.48
CA LEU A 54 6.67 0.05 12.11
C LEU A 54 7.54 -1.22 12.23
N PRO A 55 8.58 -1.38 11.38
CA PRO A 55 9.49 -2.52 11.42
C PRO A 55 10.15 -2.74 12.78
N THR A 56 10.46 -1.64 13.48
CA THR A 56 11.02 -1.67 14.83
C THR A 56 10.08 -2.32 15.84
N THR A 57 8.77 -2.23 15.61
CA THR A 57 7.72 -2.79 16.47
C THR A 57 7.35 -4.22 16.06
N THR A 58 7.23 -4.49 14.76
CA THR A 58 6.80 -5.79 14.22
C THR A 58 7.94 -6.79 14.04
N GLY A 59 9.19 -6.31 14.02
CA GLY A 59 10.37 -7.12 13.71
C GLY A 59 10.51 -7.47 12.23
N GLU A 60 9.74 -6.80 11.35
CA GLU A 60 9.82 -7.01 9.91
C GLU A 60 11.08 -6.39 9.28
N CYS A 61 11.40 -6.83 8.06
CA CYS A 61 12.52 -6.27 7.31
C CYS A 61 12.21 -4.83 6.86
N ALA A 62 13.12 -3.89 7.16
CA ALA A 62 12.96 -2.48 6.79
C ALA A 62 12.84 -2.26 5.28
N ASP A 63 13.57 -3.03 4.47
CA ASP A 63 13.53 -2.91 3.00
C ASP A 63 12.15 -3.32 2.45
N LEU A 64 11.61 -4.46 2.90
CA LEU A 64 10.28 -4.91 2.51
C LEU A 64 9.20 -3.93 2.98
N TRP A 65 9.35 -3.36 4.17
CA TRP A 65 8.44 -2.34 4.68
C TRP A 65 8.43 -1.09 3.80
N GLN A 66 9.61 -0.65 3.39
CA GLN A 66 9.77 0.49 2.50
C GLN A 66 9.13 0.20 1.13
N GLU A 67 9.31 -1.00 0.56
CA GLU A 67 8.64 -1.40 -0.68
C GLU A 67 7.10 -1.37 -0.56
N ARG A 68 6.54 -1.82 0.58
CA ARG A 68 5.09 -1.75 0.83
C ARG A 68 4.59 -0.31 0.89
N LYS A 69 5.33 0.53 1.62
CA LYS A 69 5.05 1.96 1.75
C LYS A 69 5.03 2.64 0.39
N GLU A 70 6.04 2.37 -0.44
CA GLU A 70 6.12 2.92 -1.80
C GLU A 70 5.00 2.41 -2.71
N ALA A 71 4.64 1.13 -2.61
CA ALA A 71 3.54 0.56 -3.38
C ALA A 71 2.21 1.26 -3.05
N TRP A 72 1.92 1.46 -1.76
CA TRP A 72 0.71 2.17 -1.33
C TRP A 72 0.74 3.63 -1.81
N GLN A 73 1.86 4.33 -1.61
CA GLN A 73 2.00 5.73 -2.03
C GLN A 73 1.86 5.90 -3.55
N SER A 74 2.43 4.99 -4.33
CA SER A 74 2.30 4.99 -5.79
C SER A 74 0.85 4.94 -6.25
N GLY A 75 0.03 4.09 -5.63
CA GLY A 75 -1.41 4.03 -5.91
C GLY A 75 -2.16 5.29 -5.49
N HIS A 76 -1.84 5.81 -4.31
CA HIS A 76 -2.42 7.05 -3.78
C HIS A 76 -2.14 8.25 -4.69
N GLU A 77 -0.89 8.42 -5.12
CA GLU A 77 -0.48 9.50 -6.02
C GLU A 77 -1.14 9.38 -7.40
N ALA A 78 -1.25 8.17 -7.95
CA ALA A 78 -1.88 7.93 -9.25
C ALA A 78 -3.36 8.38 -9.25
N GLN A 79 -4.09 8.07 -8.18
CA GLN A 79 -5.47 8.51 -8.03
C GLN A 79 -5.58 10.01 -7.74
N SER A 80 -4.73 10.56 -6.86
CA SER A 80 -4.75 11.98 -6.51
C SER A 80 -4.54 12.88 -7.74
N LYS A 81 -3.64 12.48 -8.65
CA LYS A 81 -3.42 13.17 -9.93
C LYS A 81 -4.62 13.09 -10.87
N THR A 82 -5.38 12.00 -10.82
CA THR A 82 -6.57 11.81 -11.64
C THR A 82 -7.72 12.69 -11.16
N ASP A 83 -7.92 12.79 -9.84
CA ASP A 83 -8.97 13.63 -9.25
C ASP A 83 -8.73 15.13 -9.55
N ASP A 84 -7.49 15.60 -9.39
CA ASP A 84 -7.07 16.97 -9.73
C ASP A 84 -7.31 17.32 -11.21
N GLY A 85 -7.00 16.38 -12.12
CA GLY A 85 -7.26 16.51 -13.55
C GLY A 85 -8.73 16.46 -13.94
N THR A 86 -9.60 15.92 -13.07
CA THR A 86 -11.05 15.87 -13.29
C THR A 86 -11.72 17.14 -12.78
N ALA A 87 -11.30 17.65 -11.62
CA ALA A 87 -11.75 18.92 -11.06
C ALA A 87 -11.45 20.11 -12.00
N THR A 88 -10.30 20.11 -12.68
CA THR A 88 -9.93 21.16 -13.65
C THR A 88 -10.73 21.12 -14.95
N ARG A 89 -11.26 19.96 -15.37
CA ARG A 89 -12.04 19.85 -16.63
C ARG A 89 -13.51 20.18 -16.48
N SER A 90 -14.10 19.99 -15.30
CA SER A 90 -15.52 20.28 -15.06
C SER A 90 -15.84 21.76 -14.82
N GLY A 91 -14.82 22.62 -14.68
CA GLY A 91 -15.00 24.07 -14.52
C GLY A 91 -15.07 24.89 -15.82
N ALA A 92 -14.65 24.33 -16.96
CA ALA A 92 -14.50 25.09 -18.20
C ALA A 92 -15.73 25.06 -19.14
N ASP A 93 -16.72 24.20 -18.88
CA ASP A 93 -17.83 23.94 -19.84
C ASP A 93 -19.14 24.71 -19.53
N ARG A 94 -19.17 25.57 -18.51
CA ARG A 94 -20.40 26.32 -18.11
C ARG A 94 -20.49 27.77 -18.57
N THR A 95 -19.58 28.22 -19.42
CA THR A 95 -19.64 29.57 -20.02
C THR A 95 -19.68 29.45 -21.54
N ARG A 96 -20.79 28.92 -22.05
CA ARG A 96 -21.24 29.22 -23.41
C ARG A 96 -22.61 29.87 -23.33
N ASP A 97 -22.55 31.12 -22.90
CA ASP A 97 -23.45 32.24 -23.14
C ASP A 97 -24.56 31.97 -24.16
N GLU A 98 -25.80 32.15 -23.69
CA GLU A 98 -26.93 32.57 -24.48
C GLU A 98 -26.61 33.91 -25.16
N HIS A 99 -26.65 33.96 -26.50
CA HIS A 99 -26.83 35.20 -27.26
C HIS A 99 -27.43 34.89 -28.63
#